data_AF-A0A950LD32-F1
#
_entry.id   AF-A0A950LD32-F1
#
_cell.length_a   1.000
_cell.length_b   1.000
_cell.length_c   1.000
_cell.angle_alpha   90.00
_cell.angle_beta   90.00
_cell.angle_gamma   90.00
#
_symmetry.space_group_name_H-M   'P 1'
#
loop_
_entity.id
_entity.type
_entity.pdbx_description
1 polymer ?
#
loop_
_entity_poly.entity_id
_entity_poly.type
_entity_poly.pdbx_seq_one_letter_code
_entity_poly.pdbx_strand_id
1 'polypeptide(L)'
;MCLGALPLGASAAPASAGAPITLQLNKLEPLSEGGPGCRVFFVVSNPDATAIQQFTLDLVLFGTNGVIARRLALDLGPLSSRKTSVRLFDLKGLPCDDIGQVLVNGVLACQTGAESQTSQITANEQRQACLDRLGLSSLAKASLTK
;
A
#
# COMPACT_ATOMS: atom_id res chain seq x y z
N MET A 1 57.47 -21.70 7.59
CA MET A 1 56.26 -22.51 7.28
C MET A 1 55.05 -21.74 7.81
N CYS A 2 54.01 -21.58 7.00
CA CYS A 2 53.05 -20.48 7.04
C CYS A 2 52.11 -20.43 8.26
N LEU A 3 51.98 -19.25 8.86
CA LEU A 3 50.84 -18.85 9.70
C LEU A 3 49.69 -18.40 8.79
N GLY A 4 48.57 -19.12 8.80
CA GLY A 4 47.35 -18.75 8.09
C GLY A 4 46.39 -17.99 9.01
N ALA A 5 46.01 -16.77 8.61
CA ALA A 5 44.99 -15.96 9.28
C ALA A 5 43.60 -16.30 8.72
N LEU A 6 42.62 -16.57 9.59
CA LEU A 6 41.22 -16.74 9.20
C LEU A 6 40.52 -15.38 9.05
N PRO A 7 39.70 -15.15 8.01
CA PRO A 7 38.89 -13.95 7.91
C PRO A 7 37.67 -14.07 8.83
N LEU A 8 37.44 -13.05 9.65
CA LEU A 8 36.17 -12.87 10.35
C LEU A 8 35.12 -12.40 9.33
N GLY A 9 34.08 -13.21 9.11
CA GLY A 9 32.90 -12.80 8.34
C GLY A 9 32.12 -11.72 9.09
N ALA A 10 31.98 -10.55 8.47
CA ALA A 10 31.10 -9.50 8.97
C ALA A 10 29.64 -9.87 8.68
N SER A 11 28.86 -10.18 9.72
CA SER A 11 27.41 -10.26 9.61
C SER A 11 26.84 -8.86 9.35
N ALA A 12 26.38 -8.59 8.13
CA ALA A 12 25.54 -7.45 7.85
C ALA A 12 24.19 -7.65 8.56
N ALA A 13 23.93 -6.88 9.62
CA ALA A 13 22.62 -6.85 10.25
C ALA A 13 21.59 -6.31 9.24
N PRO A 14 20.39 -6.92 9.13
CA PRO A 14 19.37 -6.39 8.25
C PRO A 14 19.00 -4.98 8.72
N ALA A 15 19.06 -4.01 7.81
CA ALA A 15 18.49 -2.69 8.06
C ALA A 15 17.04 -2.88 8.52
N SER A 16 16.70 -2.35 9.69
CA SER A 16 15.35 -2.45 10.24
C SER A 16 14.35 -1.96 9.20
N ALA A 17 13.60 -2.88 8.58
CA ALA A 17 12.44 -2.52 7.80
C ALA A 17 11.55 -1.68 8.73
N GLY A 18 11.22 -0.44 8.35
CA GLY A 18 10.43 0.44 9.21
C GLY A 18 9.06 -0.17 9.56
N ALA A 19 8.30 0.48 10.44
CA ALA A 19 7.05 -0.10 10.94
C ALA A 19 5.99 -0.28 9.81
N PRO A 20 5.10 -1.28 9.88
CA PRO A 20 4.17 -1.56 8.78
C PRO A 20 3.28 -0.36 8.42
N ILE A 21 3.18 -0.06 7.11
CA ILE A 21 2.15 0.85 6.60
C ILE A 21 0.88 0.03 6.54
N THR A 22 -0.18 0.44 7.23
CA THR A 22 -1.44 -0.33 7.20
C THR A 22 -2.43 0.29 6.25
N LEU A 23 -3.08 -0.55 5.45
CA LEU A 23 -4.23 -0.21 4.62
C LEU A 23 -5.40 -1.11 5.00
N GLN A 24 -6.49 -0.50 5.42
CA GLN A 24 -7.72 -1.21 5.74
C GLN A 24 -8.83 -0.79 4.78
N LEU A 25 -9.44 -1.75 4.11
CA LEU A 25 -10.74 -1.55 3.47
C LEU A 25 -11.82 -1.52 4.55
N ASN A 26 -12.33 -0.33 4.88
CA ASN A 26 -13.15 -0.15 6.07
C ASN A 26 -14.65 -0.24 5.77
N LYS A 27 -15.11 0.47 4.74
CA LYS A 27 -16.54 0.56 4.39
C LYS A 27 -16.73 0.66 2.88
N LEU A 28 -17.80 0.04 2.40
CA LEU A 28 -18.37 0.24 1.07
C LEU A 28 -19.76 0.86 1.27
N GLU A 29 -20.05 1.97 0.61
CA GLU A 29 -21.32 2.69 0.73
C GLU A 29 -21.90 2.97 -0.67
N PRO A 30 -23.15 2.54 -0.94
CA PRO A 30 -23.79 2.85 -2.22
C PRO A 30 -23.84 4.36 -2.48
N LEU A 31 -23.55 4.76 -3.72
CA LEU A 31 -23.77 6.14 -4.14
C LEU A 31 -25.26 6.37 -4.39
N SER A 32 -25.84 7.35 -3.69
CA SER A 32 -27.26 7.68 -3.83
C SER A 32 -27.55 8.55 -5.07
N GLU A 33 -26.53 9.20 -5.65
CA GLU A 33 -26.68 10.11 -6.78
C GLU A 33 -25.78 9.72 -7.96
N GLY A 34 -26.29 9.88 -9.18
CA GLY A 34 -25.52 9.64 -10.41
C GLY A 34 -25.51 8.21 -10.95
N GLY A 35 -26.43 7.35 -10.48
CA GLY A 35 -26.58 5.97 -10.93
C GLY A 35 -25.83 4.95 -10.06
N PRO A 36 -25.74 3.67 -10.48
CA PRO A 36 -25.08 2.63 -9.70
C PRO A 36 -23.62 3.00 -9.44
N GLY A 37 -23.17 2.90 -8.19
CA GLY A 37 -21.79 3.18 -7.83
C GLY A 37 -21.51 2.91 -6.36
N CYS A 38 -20.22 2.94 -6.02
CA CYS A 38 -19.77 2.63 -4.67
C CYS A 38 -18.74 3.64 -4.18
N ARG A 39 -18.99 4.23 -3.00
CA ARG A 39 -17.97 4.95 -2.24
C ARG A 39 -17.19 3.96 -1.39
N VAL A 40 -15.89 3.93 -1.61
CA VAL A 40 -14.95 3.06 -0.89
C VAL A 40 -14.22 3.89 0.15
N PHE A 41 -14.20 3.43 1.39
CA PHE A 41 -13.46 4.06 2.48
C PHE A 41 -12.26 3.21 2.86
N PHE A 42 -11.08 3.79 2.74
CA PHE A 42 -9.83 3.23 3.22
C PHE A 42 -9.35 3.96 4.47
N VAL A 43 -8.84 3.21 5.44
CA VAL A 43 -8.04 3.76 6.54
C VAL A 43 -6.59 3.41 6.28
N VAL A 44 -5.73 4.43 6.21
CA VAL A 44 -4.29 4.27 5.99
C VAL A 44 -3.52 4.82 7.19
N SER A 45 -2.55 4.07 7.69
CA SER A 45 -1.66 4.50 8.78
C SER A 45 -0.20 4.46 8.35
N ASN A 46 0.50 5.57 8.60
CA ASN A 46 1.96 5.62 8.58
C ASN A 46 2.46 5.82 10.01
N PRO A 47 2.92 4.76 10.69
CA PRO A 47 3.44 4.86 12.05
C PRO A 47 4.84 5.47 12.14
N ASP A 48 5.57 5.54 11.03
CA ASP A 48 6.96 6.01 11.03
C ASP A 48 7.08 7.50 11.34
N ALA A 49 8.26 7.88 11.83
CA ALA A 49 8.66 9.28 11.98
C ALA A 49 8.89 9.98 10.64
N THR A 50 9.05 9.23 9.55
CA THR A 50 9.26 9.73 8.20
C THR A 50 7.95 9.81 7.45
N ALA A 51 7.65 10.95 6.84
CA ALA A 51 6.50 11.09 5.95
C ALA A 51 6.77 10.41 4.60
N ILE A 52 5.71 9.89 3.99
CA ILE A 52 5.72 9.38 2.62
C ILE A 52 5.05 10.43 1.74
N GLN A 53 5.84 11.09 0.90
CA GLN A 53 5.42 12.22 0.07
C GLN A 53 4.52 11.78 -1.09
N GLN A 54 4.78 10.60 -1.66
CA GLN A 54 3.96 9.99 -2.71
C GLN A 54 3.70 8.54 -2.33
N PHE A 55 2.44 8.09 -2.40
CA PHE A 55 2.08 6.69 -2.18
C PHE A 55 0.87 6.33 -3.04
N THR A 56 1.13 5.65 -4.16
CA THR A 56 0.09 5.28 -5.13
C THR A 56 0.11 3.77 -5.34
N LEU A 57 -1.05 3.13 -5.18
CA LEU A 57 -1.23 1.68 -5.33
C LEU A 57 -1.89 1.35 -6.66
N ASP A 58 -1.49 0.22 -7.25
CA ASP A 58 -2.20 -0.43 -8.35
C ASP A 58 -3.22 -1.41 -7.78
N LEU A 59 -4.50 -1.10 -7.90
CA LEU A 59 -5.59 -1.92 -7.39
C LEU A 59 -6.32 -2.64 -8.50
N VAL A 60 -6.62 -3.91 -8.29
CA VAL A 60 -7.51 -4.72 -9.12
C VAL A 60 -8.71 -5.11 -8.27
N LEU A 61 -9.90 -4.73 -8.75
CA LEU A 61 -11.18 -5.07 -8.11
C LEU A 61 -11.77 -6.24 -8.86
N PHE A 62 -12.08 -7.30 -8.12
CA PHE A 62 -12.77 -8.48 -8.62
C PHE A 62 -14.22 -8.44 -8.19
N GLY A 63 -15.09 -8.87 -9.11
CA GLY A 63 -16.48 -9.12 -8.84
C GLY A 63 -16.67 -10.25 -7.83
N THR A 64 -17.87 -10.40 -7.28
CA THR A 64 -18.24 -11.56 -6.44
C THR A 64 -18.13 -12.90 -7.18
N ASN A 65 -18.13 -12.88 -8.51
CA ASN A 65 -17.87 -14.03 -9.38
C ASN A 65 -16.37 -14.32 -9.62
N GLY A 66 -15.46 -13.53 -9.03
CA GLY A 66 -14.01 -13.67 -9.19
C GLY A 66 -13.45 -13.14 -10.51
N VAL A 67 -14.25 -12.46 -11.34
CA VAL A 67 -13.79 -11.84 -12.60
C VAL A 67 -13.36 -10.40 -12.32
N ILE A 68 -12.31 -9.91 -12.99
CA ILE A 68 -11.86 -8.52 -12.87
C ILE A 68 -12.99 -7.58 -13.30
N ALA A 69 -13.46 -6.74 -12.38
CA ALA A 69 -14.44 -5.70 -12.63
C ALA A 69 -13.79 -4.37 -13.00
N ARG A 70 -12.63 -4.04 -12.38
CA ARG A 70 -11.92 -2.78 -12.63
C ARG A 70 -10.45 -2.88 -12.20
N ARG A 71 -9.56 -2.15 -12.87
CA ARG A 71 -8.21 -1.84 -12.39
C ARG A 71 -8.05 -0.33 -12.29
N LEU A 72 -7.44 0.16 -11.22
CA LEU A 72 -7.25 1.59 -11.00
C LEU A 72 -5.98 1.88 -10.19
N ALA A 73 -5.46 3.09 -10.36
CA ALA A 73 -4.44 3.64 -9.49
C ALA A 73 -5.11 4.39 -8.33
N LEU A 74 -4.86 3.97 -7.10
CA LEU A 74 -5.34 4.67 -5.89
C LEU A 74 -4.22 5.52 -5.31
N ASP A 75 -4.37 6.84 -5.38
CA ASP A 75 -3.45 7.76 -4.72
C ASP A 75 -3.85 7.97 -3.26
N LEU A 76 -2.98 7.55 -2.34
CA LEU A 76 -3.14 7.68 -0.90
C LEU A 76 -2.25 8.78 -0.32
N GLY A 77 -1.24 9.23 -1.08
CA GLY A 77 -0.25 10.20 -0.65
C GLY A 77 -0.81 11.63 -0.51
N PRO A 78 -0.12 12.50 0.23
CA PRO A 78 0.98 12.20 1.15
C PRO A 78 0.48 11.49 2.44
N LEU A 79 1.33 10.64 3.02
CA LEU A 79 1.12 10.03 4.33
C LEU A 79 2.03 10.70 5.36
N SER A 80 1.46 11.57 6.19
CA SER A 80 2.19 12.25 7.26
C SER A 80 2.80 11.25 8.25
N SER A 81 3.94 11.61 8.84
CA SER A 81 4.57 10.84 9.92
C SER A 81 3.61 10.64 11.10
N ARG A 82 3.63 9.45 11.70
CA ARG A 82 2.84 9.09 12.90
C ARG A 82 1.36 9.47 12.80
N LYS A 83 0.75 9.23 11.64
CA LYS A 83 -0.64 9.63 11.39
C LYS A 83 -1.44 8.50 10.73
N THR A 84 -2.65 8.33 11.25
CA THR A 84 -3.72 7.58 10.60
C THR A 84 -4.66 8.55 9.91
N SER A 85 -5.10 8.21 8.70
CA SER A 85 -6.01 9.04 7.93
C SER A 85 -7.00 8.20 7.14
N VAL A 86 -8.16 8.78 6.86
CA VAL A 86 -9.18 8.16 6.01
C VAL A 86 -9.04 8.71 4.59
N ARG A 87 -9.25 7.84 3.59
CA ARG A 87 -9.37 8.19 2.17
C ARG A 87 -10.68 7.63 1.67
N LEU A 88 -11.38 8.41 0.86
CA LEU A 88 -12.60 7.98 0.18
C LEU A 88 -12.41 8.09 -1.32
N PHE A 89 -13.01 7.16 -2.06
CA PHE A 89 -12.97 7.15 -3.52
C PHE A 89 -14.29 6.63 -4.08
N ASP A 90 -14.79 7.25 -5.16
CA ASP A 90 -16.07 6.92 -5.76
C ASP A 90 -15.87 6.08 -7.04
N LEU A 91 -16.43 4.87 -7.03
CA LEU A 91 -16.47 3.96 -8.15
C LEU A 91 -17.80 4.11 -8.88
N LYS A 92 -17.86 5.06 -9.81
CA LYS A 92 -19.03 5.24 -10.68
C LYS A 92 -19.25 4.00 -11.55
N GLY A 93 -20.50 3.58 -11.70
CA GLY A 93 -20.89 2.42 -12.53
C GLY A 93 -20.57 1.05 -11.93
N LEU A 94 -20.08 0.98 -10.69
CA LEU A 94 -19.79 -0.29 -10.00
C LEU A 94 -20.52 -0.33 -8.65
N PRO A 95 -21.64 -1.06 -8.53
CA PRO A 95 -22.35 -1.26 -7.27
C PRO A 95 -21.45 -1.85 -6.17
N CYS A 96 -21.68 -1.46 -4.91
CA CYS A 96 -20.88 -1.99 -3.81
C CYS A 96 -21.03 -3.51 -3.61
N ASP A 97 -22.24 -4.03 -3.82
CA ASP A 97 -22.53 -5.45 -3.64
C ASP A 97 -21.89 -6.34 -4.71
N ASP A 98 -21.44 -5.74 -5.82
CA ASP A 98 -20.73 -6.46 -6.87
C ASP A 98 -19.24 -6.63 -6.54
N ILE A 99 -18.68 -5.93 -5.55
CA ILE A 99 -17.25 -5.99 -5.21
C ILE A 99 -17.00 -7.16 -4.25
N GLY A 100 -16.31 -8.20 -4.73
CA GLY A 100 -15.94 -9.37 -3.92
C GLY A 100 -14.56 -9.25 -3.27
N GLN A 101 -13.60 -8.67 -3.99
CA GLN A 101 -12.21 -8.57 -3.55
C GLN A 101 -11.53 -7.33 -4.14
N VAL A 102 -10.66 -6.72 -3.35
CA VAL A 102 -9.69 -5.72 -3.78
C VAL A 102 -8.29 -6.33 -3.64
N LEU A 103 -7.55 -6.38 -4.73
CA LEU A 103 -6.17 -6.83 -4.78
C LEU A 103 -5.24 -5.63 -4.94
N VAL A 104 -4.24 -5.51 -4.08
CA VAL A 104 -3.10 -4.63 -4.28
C VAL A 104 -2.11 -5.34 -5.19
N ASN A 105 -2.21 -5.08 -6.50
CA ASN A 105 -1.35 -5.68 -7.51
C ASN A 105 0.08 -5.12 -7.47
N GLY A 106 0.27 -3.93 -6.90
CA GLY A 106 1.60 -3.37 -6.67
C GLY A 106 1.60 -1.93 -6.17
N VAL A 107 2.79 -1.38 -6.02
CA VAL A 107 3.03 0.05 -5.73
C VAL A 107 3.50 0.74 -7.01
N LEU A 108 2.78 1.77 -7.43
CA LEU A 108 3.11 2.57 -8.61
C LEU A 108 4.06 3.72 -8.28
N ALA A 109 3.92 4.31 -7.09
CA ALA A 109 4.80 5.35 -6.58
C ALA A 109 4.98 5.20 -5.08
N CYS A 110 6.22 5.30 -4.61
CA CYS A 110 6.52 5.49 -3.20
C CYS A 110 7.72 6.43 -3.07
N GLN A 111 7.55 7.55 -2.38
CA GLN A 111 8.63 8.50 -2.14
C GLN A 111 8.68 8.84 -0.65
N THR A 112 9.70 8.36 0.06
CA THR A 112 9.94 8.68 1.47
C THR A 112 10.69 10.02 1.59
N GLY A 113 10.35 10.84 2.58
CA GLY A 113 10.89 12.20 2.71
C GLY A 113 12.37 12.29 3.13
N ALA A 114 13.04 11.18 3.46
CA ALA A 114 14.35 11.19 4.13
C ALA A 114 15.53 10.63 3.33
N GLU A 115 15.34 10.05 2.14
CA GLU A 115 16.41 9.27 1.49
C GLU A 115 16.95 9.84 0.17
N SER A 116 16.43 10.98 -0.31
CA SER A 116 16.85 11.52 -1.61
C SER A 116 18.24 12.19 -1.63
N GLN A 117 19.02 12.20 -0.54
CA GLN A 117 20.26 13.00 -0.49
C GLN A 117 21.56 12.24 -0.15
N THR A 118 21.53 10.98 0.27
CA THR A 118 22.80 10.30 0.65
C THR A 118 22.91 8.83 0.27
N SER A 119 21.84 8.22 -0.25
CA SER A 119 21.84 6.80 -0.66
C SER A 119 21.23 6.68 -2.06
N GLN A 120 21.89 5.95 -2.96
CA GLN A 120 21.43 5.69 -4.33
C GLN A 120 20.23 4.73 -4.35
N ILE A 121 19.15 5.04 -3.64
CA ILE A 121 17.94 4.22 -3.68
C ILE A 121 17.15 4.60 -4.93
N THR A 122 16.96 3.62 -5.81
CA THR A 122 16.17 3.75 -7.02
C THR A 122 14.68 3.81 -6.70
N ALA A 123 13.88 4.39 -7.61
CA ALA A 123 12.42 4.38 -7.48
C ALA A 123 11.83 2.95 -7.37
N ASN A 124 12.47 1.95 -7.99
CA ASN A 124 12.03 0.55 -7.90
C ASN A 124 12.25 -0.02 -6.50
N GLU A 125 13.41 0.25 -5.89
CA GLU A 125 13.70 -0.18 -4.52
C GLU A 125 12.76 0.48 -3.52
N GLN A 126 12.45 1.78 -3.70
CA GLN A 126 11.47 2.46 -2.84
C GLN A 126 10.07 1.83 -2.96
N ARG A 127 9.61 1.56 -4.19
CA ARG A 127 8.31 0.89 -4.42
C ARG A 127 8.28 -0.49 -3.76
N GLN A 128 9.34 -1.27 -3.90
CA GLN A 128 9.46 -2.59 -3.29
C GLN A 128 9.46 -2.50 -1.77
N ALA A 129 10.24 -1.60 -1.18
CA ALA A 129 10.31 -1.40 0.27
C ALA A 129 8.93 -1.03 0.86
N CYS A 130 8.15 -0.20 0.17
CA CYS A 130 6.79 0.13 0.61
C CYS A 130 5.83 -1.06 0.45
N LEU A 131 5.96 -1.85 -0.62
CA LEU A 131 5.15 -3.05 -0.84
C LEU A 131 5.44 -4.15 0.20
N ASP A 132 6.70 -4.29 0.62
CA ASP A 132 7.13 -5.29 1.61
C ASP A 132 6.59 -4.98 3.01
N ARG A 133 6.40 -3.69 3.31
CA ARG A 133 5.90 -3.22 4.60
C ARG A 133 4.40 -2.94 4.63
N LEU A 134 3.70 -3.15 3.51
CA LEU A 134 2.26 -2.90 3.41
C LEU A 134 1.47 -4.04 4.08
N GLY A 135 0.88 -3.74 5.24
CA GLY A 135 -0.08 -4.59 5.92
C GLY A 135 -1.51 -4.32 5.44
N LEU A 136 -2.25 -5.38 5.13
CA LEU A 136 -3.62 -5.29 4.61
C LEU A 136 -4.64 -5.87 5.59
N SER A 137 -5.80 -5.23 5.69
CA SER A 137 -6.96 -5.77 6.42
C SER A 137 -8.27 -5.32 5.78
N SER A 138 -9.37 -5.97 6.13
CA SER A 138 -10.71 -5.52 5.71
C SER A 138 -11.69 -5.66 6.88
N LEU A 139 -12.55 -4.65 7.02
CA LEU A 139 -13.78 -4.69 7.83
C LEU A 139 -15.03 -4.68 6.94
N ALA A 140 -14.88 -4.39 5.65
CA ALA A 140 -15.96 -4.54 4.68
C ALA A 140 -16.20 -6.03 4.36
N LYS A 141 -17.35 -6.33 3.75
CA LYS A 141 -17.63 -7.69 3.24
C LYS A 141 -16.63 -8.13 2.17
N ALA A 142 -16.20 -7.20 1.32
CA ALA A 142 -15.16 -7.44 0.33
C ALA A 142 -13.80 -7.66 1.02
N SER A 143 -13.00 -8.59 0.52
CA SER A 143 -11.64 -8.81 1.03
C SER A 143 -10.64 -7.79 0.47
N LEU A 144 -9.54 -7.57 1.18
CA LEU A 144 -8.38 -6.78 0.72
C LEU A 144 -7.12 -7.65 0.84
N THR A 145 -6.41 -7.83 -0.27
CA THR A 145 -5.30 -8.80 -0.40
C THR A 145 -4.15 -8.24 -1.23
N LYS A 146 -2.97 -8.87 -1.17
CA LYS A 146 -1.77 -8.56 -1.95
C LYS A 146 -1.39 -9.80 -2.76
#